data_AF-A0A420BKE9-F1
#
_entry.id   AF-A0A420BKE9-F1
#
_cell.length_a   1.000
_cell.length_b   1.000
_cell.length_c   1.000
_cell.angle_alpha   90.00
_cell.angle_beta   90.00
_cell.angle_gamma   90.00
#
_symmetry.space_group_name_H-M   'P 1'
#
loop_
_entity.id
_entity.type
_entity.pdbx_description
1 polymer ?
#
loop_
_entity_poly.entity_id
_entity_poly.type
_entity_poly.pdbx_seq_one_letter_code
_entity_poly.pdbx_strand_id
1 'polypeptide(L)'
;MEKKNNDQKRSSNKVRLQWAISDIMNGYLFLNEAVEKYEVPASTIILHLKKIQKEKKEALAFNNSKIAAKESSNLRKKDDK
;
A
#
# COMPACT_ATOMS: atom_id res chain seq x y z
N MET A 1 6.53 38.12 -4.57
CA MET A 1 5.51 37.07 -4.78
C MET A 1 6.24 35.79 -5.14
N GLU A 2 6.40 34.82 -4.23
CA GLU A 2 7.25 33.64 -4.52
C GLU A 2 6.78 32.33 -3.86
N LYS A 3 5.52 32.28 -3.40
CA LYS A 3 4.97 31.11 -2.69
C LYS A 3 4.26 30.09 -3.58
N LYS A 4 3.93 30.43 -4.83
CA LYS A 4 3.07 29.57 -5.68
C LYS A 4 3.79 28.42 -6.39
N ASN A 5 5.11 28.52 -6.59
CA ASN A 5 5.85 27.56 -7.42
C ASN A 5 6.18 26.24 -6.69
N ASN A 6 6.30 26.28 -5.36
CA ASN A 6 6.67 25.11 -4.57
C ASN A 6 5.53 24.10 -4.41
N ASP A 7 4.29 24.57 -4.32
CA ASP A 7 3.12 23.69 -4.14
C ASP A 7 2.83 22.86 -5.40
N GLN A 8 3.01 23.46 -6.57
CA GLN A 8 2.81 22.80 -7.86
C GLN A 8 3.89 21.78 -8.19
N LYS A 9 5.13 22.02 -7.74
CA LYS A 9 6.23 21.04 -7.80
C LYS A 9 6.04 19.89 -6.81
N ARG A 10 5.44 20.16 -5.64
CA ARG A 10 5.17 19.15 -4.62
C ARG A 10 4.02 18.22 -5.04
N SER A 11 2.99 18.76 -5.67
CA SER A 11 1.87 17.96 -6.19
C SER A 11 2.31 17.04 -7.32
N SER A 12 3.14 17.53 -8.25
CA SER A 12 3.66 16.71 -9.36
C SER A 12 4.56 15.56 -8.87
N ASN A 13 5.40 15.78 -7.86
CA ASN A 13 6.22 14.72 -7.27
C ASN A 13 5.38 13.61 -6.62
N LYS A 14 4.28 13.97 -5.94
CA LYS A 14 3.38 12.99 -5.34
C LYS A 14 2.72 12.11 -6.40
N VAL A 15 2.25 12.71 -7.49
CA VAL A 15 1.62 11.97 -8.60
C VAL A 15 2.61 11.01 -9.25
N ARG A 16 3.83 11.48 -9.53
CA ARG A 16 4.90 10.63 -10.11
C ARG A 16 5.24 9.42 -9.23
N LEU A 17 5.35 9.63 -7.92
CA LEU A 17 5.56 8.54 -6.96
C LEU A 17 4.39 7.54 -6.96
N GLN A 18 3.15 8.01 -7.02
CA GLN A 18 1.98 7.12 -7.05
C GLN A 18 1.96 6.26 -8.32
N TRP A 19 2.27 6.83 -9.47
CA TRP A 19 2.36 6.08 -10.73
C TRP A 19 3.49 5.06 -10.70
N ALA A 20 4.68 5.44 -10.22
CA ALA A 20 5.80 4.52 -10.06
C ALA A 20 5.45 3.31 -9.17
N ILE A 21 4.78 3.54 -8.04
CA ILE A 21 4.33 2.47 -7.14
C ILE A 21 3.31 1.57 -7.84
N SER A 22 2.34 2.16 -8.55
CA SER A 22 1.30 1.40 -9.23
C SER A 22 1.86 0.50 -10.33
N ASP A 23 2.76 1.02 -11.17
CA ASP A 23 3.38 0.25 -12.25
C ASP A 23 4.21 -0.92 -11.69
N ILE A 24 4.98 -0.69 -10.61
CA ILE A 24 5.74 -1.78 -9.95
C ILE A 24 4.80 -2.82 -9.34
N MET A 25 3.75 -2.39 -8.64
CA MET A 25 2.81 -3.31 -7.99
C MET A 25 2.02 -4.17 -8.98
N ASN A 26 1.75 -3.64 -10.17
CA ASN A 26 1.08 -4.35 -11.25
C ASN A 26 2.04 -5.20 -12.09
N GLY A 27 3.36 -5.10 -11.86
CA GLY A 27 4.38 -5.85 -12.61
C GLY A 27 4.68 -5.26 -14.00
N TYR A 28 4.31 -4.01 -14.26
CA TYR A 28 4.60 -3.35 -15.53
C TYR A 28 6.03 -2.82 -15.63
N LEU A 29 6.65 -2.47 -14.50
CA LEU A 29 8.02 -1.95 -14.46
C LEU A 29 8.81 -2.55 -13.29
N PHE A 30 10.10 -2.75 -13.52
CA PHE A 30 11.08 -2.97 -12.48
C PHE A 30 11.45 -1.65 -11.78
N LEU A 31 12.07 -1.76 -10.58
CA LEU A 31 12.41 -0.61 -9.76
C LEU A 31 13.32 0.39 -10.48
N ASN A 32 14.35 -0.09 -11.19
CA ASN A 32 15.27 0.75 -11.96
C ASN A 32 14.53 1.50 -13.08
N GLU A 33 13.66 0.81 -13.82
CA GLU A 33 12.89 1.42 -14.91
C GLU A 33 11.92 2.49 -14.40
N ALA A 34 11.30 2.25 -13.24
CA ALA A 34 10.43 3.23 -12.60
C ALA A 34 11.19 4.47 -12.10
N VAL A 35 12.43 4.31 -11.61
CA VAL A 35 13.28 5.43 -11.20
C VAL A 35 13.60 6.32 -12.39
N GLU A 36 13.98 5.72 -13.52
CA GLU A 36 14.30 6.45 -14.75
C GLU A 36 13.06 7.13 -15.34
N LYS A 37 11.93 6.40 -15.44
CA LYS A 37 10.69 6.91 -16.06
C LYS A 37 10.02 8.02 -15.26
N TYR A 38 10.01 7.91 -13.93
CA TYR A 38 9.28 8.84 -13.05
C TYR A 38 10.20 9.85 -12.35
N GLU A 39 11.51 9.73 -12.50
CA GLU A 39 12.52 10.57 -11.84
C GLU A 39 12.36 10.60 -10.31
N VAL A 40 11.91 9.49 -9.74
CA VAL A 40 11.72 9.35 -8.29
C VAL A 40 12.85 8.48 -7.73
N PRO A 41 13.54 8.91 -6.66
CA PRO A 41 14.60 8.10 -6.06
C PRO A 41 14.10 6.73 -5.60
N ALA A 42 14.91 5.69 -5.87
CA ALA A 42 14.61 4.31 -5.49
C ALA A 42 14.27 4.16 -4.01
N SER A 43 14.99 4.86 -3.14
CA SER A 43 14.77 4.86 -1.68
C SER A 43 13.36 5.31 -1.30
N THR A 44 12.82 6.30 -1.99
CA THR A 44 11.46 6.82 -1.74
C THR A 44 10.40 5.82 -2.17
N ILE A 45 10.59 5.18 -3.34
CA ILE A 45 9.69 4.14 -3.84
C ILE A 45 9.69 2.93 -2.90
N ILE A 46 10.87 2.42 -2.52
CA ILE A 46 11.04 1.29 -1.61
C ILE A 46 10.36 1.54 -0.26
N LEU A 47 10.54 2.74 0.30
CA LEU A 47 9.92 3.11 1.58
C LEU A 47 8.39 2.97 1.52
N HIS A 48 7.77 3.42 0.44
CA HIS A 48 6.32 3.35 0.26
C HIS A 48 5.84 1.92 0.01
N LEU A 49 6.55 1.15 -0.81
CA LEU A 49 6.24 -0.28 -1.03
C LEU A 49 6.29 -1.07 0.28
N LYS A 50 7.30 -0.84 1.13
CA LYS A 50 7.39 -1.46 2.47
C LYS A 50 6.19 -1.10 3.35
N LYS A 51 5.76 0.16 3.33
CA LYS A 51 4.60 0.61 4.09
C LYS A 51 3.32 -0.10 3.62
N ILE A 52 3.09 -0.16 2.31
CA ILE A 52 1.94 -0.87 1.72
C ILE A 52 1.96 -2.36 2.08
N GLN A 53 3.12 -3.01 2.02
CA GLN A 53 3.26 -4.41 2.43
C GLN A 53 2.94 -4.63 3.91
N LYS A 54 3.37 -3.71 4.79
CA LYS A 54 3.05 -3.75 6.21
C LYS A 54 1.54 -3.63 6.46
N GLU A 55 0.90 -2.64 5.84
CA GLU A 55 -0.55 -2.42 5.95
C GLU A 55 -1.35 -3.63 5.44
N LYS A 56 -0.93 -4.26 4.33
CA LYS A 56 -1.55 -5.49 3.84
C LYS A 56 -1.43 -6.65 4.83
N LYS A 57 -0.26 -6.83 5.46
CA LYS A 57 -0.05 -7.88 6.47
C LYS A 57 -0.92 -7.66 7.71
N GLU A 58 -1.01 -6.43 8.19
CA GLU A 58 -1.85 -6.07 9.34
C GLU A 58 -3.35 -6.29 9.04
N ALA A 59 -3.81 -5.90 7.85
CA ALA A 59 -5.18 -6.14 7.42
C ALA A 59 -5.51 -7.65 7.33
N LEU A 60 -4.59 -8.47 6.81
CA LEU A 60 -4.76 -9.93 6.78
C LEU A 60 -4.82 -10.54 8.19
N ALA A 61 -3.97 -10.08 9.11
CA ALA A 61 -3.98 -10.54 10.50
C ALA A 61 -5.30 -10.23 11.20
N PHE A 62 -5.86 -9.03 10.98
CA PHE A 62 -7.17 -8.65 11.53
C PHE A 62 -8.33 -9.47 10.94
N ASN A 63 -8.31 -9.78 9.65
CA ASN A 63 -9.36 -10.58 9.03
C ASN A 63 -9.34 -12.04 9.55
N ASN A 64 -8.15 -12.60 9.74
CA ASN A 64 -8.02 -13.97 10.25
C ASN A 64 -8.50 -14.12 11.70
N SER A 65 -8.29 -13.12 12.57
CA SER A 65 -8.82 -13.15 13.94
C SER A 65 -10.34 -13.03 14.01
N LYS A 66 -10.94 -12.29 13.06
CA LYS A 66 -12.41 -12.14 12.96
C LYS A 66 -13.10 -13.40 12.44
N ILE A 67 -12.44 -14.19 11.60
CA ILE A 67 -12.94 -15.50 11.13
C ILE A 67 -12.89 -16.52 12.28
N ALA A 68 -11.77 -16.61 13.01
CA ALA A 68 -11.63 -17.51 14.16
C ALA A 68 -12.64 -17.24 15.30
N ALA A 69 -12.99 -15.97 15.53
CA ALA A 69 -14.00 -15.57 16.51
C ALA A 69 -15.45 -15.93 16.09
N LYS A 70 -15.73 -16.06 14.78
CA LYS A 70 -17.06 -16.45 14.27
C LYS A 70 -17.29 -17.95 14.28
N GLU A 71 -16.26 -18.77 14.08
CA GLU A 71 -16.39 -20.23 14.14
C GLU A 71 -16.65 -20.74 15.57
N SER A 72 -16.03 -20.11 16.57
CA SER A 72 -16.20 -20.46 17.98
C SER A 72 -17.57 -20.10 18.57
N SER A 73 -18.32 -19.18 17.95
CA SER A 73 -19.69 -18.82 18.37
C SER A 73 -20.79 -19.68 17.74
N ASN A 74 -20.52 -20.33 16.60
CA ASN A 74 -21.46 -21.23 15.93
C ASN A 74 -21.46 -22.67 16.49
N LEU A 75 -20.42 -23.09 17.22
CA LEU A 75 -20.36 -24.43 17.83
C LEU A 75 -21.20 -24.58 19.11
N ARG A 76 -21.59 -23.47 19.76
CA ARG A 76 -22.27 -23.50 21.07
C ARG A 76 -23.80 -23.62 21.03
N LYS A 77 -24.42 -23.87 19.86
CA LYS A 77 -25.89 -23.90 19.71
C LYS A 77 -26.47 -25.26 19.29
N LYS A 78 -25.69 -26.35 19.26
CA LYS A 78 -26.16 -27.65 18.75
C LYS A 78 -26.46 -28.72 19.81
N ASP A 79 -26.25 -28.45 21.10
CA ASP A 79 -26.34 -29.50 22.13
C ASP A 79 -27.57 -29.40 23.06
N ASP A 80 -28.52 -28.48 22.81
CA ASP A 80 -29.78 -28.40 23.55
C ASP A 80 -30.97 -28.82 22.66
N LYS A 81 -31.21 -30.12 22.52
CA LYS A 81 -32.55 -30.62 22.18
C LYS A 81 -32.80 -32.03 22.72
#